data_AF-A0A5E4JY02-F1
#
_entry.id   AF-A0A5E4JY02-F1
#
_cell.length_a   1.000
_cell.length_b   1.000
_cell.length_c   1.000
_cell.angle_alpha   90.00
_cell.angle_beta   90.00
_cell.angle_gamma   90.00
#
_symmetry.space_group_name_H-M   'P 1'
#
loop_
_entity.id
_entity.type
_entity.pdbx_description
1 polymer ?
#
loop_
_entity_poly.entity_id
_entity_poly.type
_entity_poly.pdbx_seq_one_letter_code
_entity_poly.pdbx_strand_id
1 'polypeptide(L)'
;MMSKPRGDDGKVKIRAKEYVCPECGHSVEKQEYEDTLTANVAYTCPYCSYQGEIQIPFKRKTYEGAKALVFECAKCKKKIAITKKLKEIGKKDDVPEED
;
A
#
# COMPACT_ATOMS: atom_id res chain seq x y z
N MET A 1 0.84 13.97 12.02
CA MET A 1 0.98 13.35 10.68
C MET A 1 1.25 14.44 9.66
N MET A 2 2.20 14.21 8.74
CA MET A 2 2.52 15.20 7.70
C MET A 2 1.37 15.27 6.69
N SER A 3 1.13 16.46 6.15
CA SER A 3 0.05 16.71 5.19
C SER A 3 0.59 17.41 3.97
N LYS A 4 -0.12 17.31 2.84
CA LYS A 4 0.22 18.13 1.67
C LYS A 4 0.01 19.61 2.01
N PRO A 5 0.88 20.50 1.53
CA PRO A 5 0.76 21.93 1.78
C PRO A 5 -0.57 22.48 1.24
N ARG A 6 -1.13 23.47 1.94
CA ARG A 6 -2.31 24.21 1.50
C ARG A 6 -1.89 25.42 0.67
N GLY A 7 -2.66 25.75 -0.36
CA GLY A 7 -2.51 27.00 -1.11
C GLY A 7 -3.13 28.18 -0.38
N ASP A 8 -2.94 29.36 -0.96
CA ASP A 8 -3.53 30.63 -0.51
C ASP A 8 -5.07 30.57 -0.51
N ASP A 9 -5.65 29.71 -1.34
CA ASP A 9 -7.08 29.42 -1.41
C ASP A 9 -7.56 28.42 -0.34
N GLY A 10 -6.67 28.00 0.57
CA GLY A 10 -6.94 27.03 1.65
C GLY A 10 -7.08 25.58 1.18
N LYS A 11 -7.08 25.31 -0.14
CA LYS A 11 -7.17 23.95 -0.68
C LYS A 11 -5.82 23.26 -0.61
N VAL A 12 -5.87 21.95 -0.41
CA VAL A 12 -4.68 21.10 -0.40
C VAL A 12 -4.10 21.02 -1.81
N LYS A 13 -2.80 21.30 -1.95
CA LYS A 13 -2.07 21.13 -3.21
C LYS A 13 -1.89 19.64 -3.51
N ILE A 14 -2.89 19.01 -4.15
CA ILE A 14 -2.93 17.56 -4.42
C ILE A 14 -1.69 17.07 -5.19
N ARG A 15 -1.12 17.93 -6.05
CA ARG A 15 0.09 17.66 -6.87
C ARG A 15 1.40 18.14 -6.23
N ALA A 16 1.41 18.49 -4.95
CA ALA A 16 2.63 18.85 -4.23
C ALA A 16 3.63 17.68 -4.24
N LYS A 17 4.93 18.03 -4.37
CA LYS A 17 6.06 17.09 -4.34
C LYS A 17 6.59 16.88 -2.92
N GLU A 18 6.03 17.56 -1.95
CA GLU A 18 6.46 17.56 -0.55
C GLU A 18 5.26 17.43 0.40
N TYR A 19 5.52 16.87 1.57
CA TYR A 19 4.62 16.89 2.72
C TYR A 19 5.18 17.83 3.78
N VAL A 20 4.31 18.60 4.43
CA VAL A 20 4.67 19.59 5.44
C VAL A 20 4.00 19.22 6.76
N CYS A 21 4.76 19.34 7.86
CA CYS A 21 4.23 19.25 9.21
C CYS A 21 3.45 20.53 9.54
N PRO A 22 2.15 20.45 9.88
CA PRO A 22 1.38 21.65 10.24
C PRO A 22 1.81 22.26 11.58
N GLU A 23 2.47 21.51 12.47
CA GLU A 23 2.85 21.98 13.81
C GLU A 23 4.21 22.69 13.82
N CYS A 24 5.20 22.17 13.09
CA CYS A 24 6.56 22.71 13.09
C CYS A 24 7.05 23.24 11.73
N GLY A 25 6.26 23.11 10.66
CA GLY A 25 6.61 23.60 9.32
C GLY A 25 7.68 22.79 8.58
N HIS A 26 8.18 21.68 9.15
CA HIS A 26 9.16 20.83 8.50
C HIS A 26 8.59 20.20 7.23
N SER A 27 9.33 20.26 6.12
CA SER A 27 8.96 19.65 4.84
C SER A 27 9.83 18.43 4.53
N VAL A 28 9.20 17.40 3.98
CA VAL A 28 9.84 16.15 3.55
C VAL A 28 9.40 15.84 2.13
N GLU A 29 10.30 15.29 1.32
CA GLU A 29 9.98 14.91 -0.05
C GLU A 29 8.91 13.81 -0.08
N LYS A 30 8.04 13.85 -1.10
CA LYS A 30 6.96 12.89 -1.28
C LYS A 30 7.44 11.45 -1.24
N GLN A 31 8.54 11.14 -1.93
CA GLN A 31 9.03 9.77 -2.04
C GLN A 31 9.53 9.26 -0.68
N GLU A 32 10.34 10.05 0.02
CA GLU A 32 10.86 9.71 1.34
C GLU A 32 9.72 9.52 2.35
N TYR A 33 8.73 10.41 2.37
CA TYR A 33 7.60 10.28 3.29
C TYR A 33 6.72 9.07 2.95
N GLU A 34 6.35 8.87 1.67
CA GLU A 34 5.51 7.73 1.27
C GLU A 34 6.18 6.37 1.51
N ASP A 35 7.52 6.31 1.46
CA ASP A 35 8.30 5.12 1.77
C ASP A 35 8.24 4.71 3.26
N THR A 36 8.08 5.69 4.16
CA THR A 36 7.96 5.46 5.61
C THR A 36 6.57 4.96 6.02
N LEU A 37 5.57 5.09 5.15
CA LEU A 37 4.20 4.71 5.45
C LEU A 37 4.04 3.20 5.52
N THR A 38 3.31 2.75 6.54
CA THR A 38 2.96 1.34 6.74
C THR A 38 1.46 1.12 6.54
N ALA A 39 1.11 -0.04 6.01
CA ALA A 39 -0.23 -0.54 5.87
C ALA A 39 -0.48 -1.54 6.99
N ASN A 40 -1.47 -1.26 7.84
CA ASN A 40 -2.00 -2.21 8.80
C ASN A 40 -3.16 -2.95 8.15
N VAL A 41 -2.99 -4.26 7.99
CA VAL A 41 -3.91 -5.12 7.24
C VAL A 41 -4.52 -6.14 8.20
N ALA A 42 -5.79 -5.96 8.53
CA ALA A 42 -6.63 -7.01 9.10
C ALA A 42 -7.23 -7.83 7.96
N TYR A 43 -7.00 -9.14 7.94
CA TYR A 43 -7.43 -10.02 6.85
C TYR A 43 -8.01 -11.33 7.35
N THR A 44 -8.91 -11.91 6.56
CA THR A 44 -9.32 -13.31 6.68
C THR A 44 -8.69 -14.09 5.53
N CYS A 45 -7.85 -15.08 5.84
CA CYS A 45 -7.18 -15.88 4.83
C CYS A 45 -8.19 -16.71 4.04
N PRO A 46 -8.28 -16.58 2.70
CA PRO A 46 -9.25 -17.34 1.90
C PRO A 46 -8.91 -18.84 1.81
N TYR A 47 -7.69 -19.24 2.19
CA TYR A 47 -7.22 -20.62 2.05
C TYR A 47 -7.29 -21.44 3.33
N CYS A 48 -7.22 -20.81 4.50
CA CYS A 48 -7.21 -21.50 5.79
C CYS A 48 -8.17 -20.89 6.81
N SER A 49 -8.97 -19.90 6.38
CA SER A 49 -9.97 -19.18 7.19
C SER A 49 -9.42 -18.52 8.45
N TYR A 50 -8.10 -18.36 8.55
CA TYR A 50 -7.46 -17.69 9.67
C TYR A 50 -7.64 -16.18 9.57
N GLN A 51 -8.09 -15.57 10.66
CA GLN A 51 -8.14 -14.13 10.82
C GLN A 51 -6.86 -13.66 11.49
N GLY A 52 -6.21 -12.66 10.90
CA GLY A 52 -4.97 -12.13 11.44
C GLY A 52 -4.74 -10.68 11.02
N GLU A 53 -3.74 -10.09 11.65
CA GLU A 53 -3.32 -8.71 11.41
C GLU A 53 -1.84 -8.72 11.04
N ILE A 54 -1.46 -7.93 10.04
CA ILE A 54 -0.07 -7.78 9.62
C ILE A 54 0.22 -6.33 9.26
N GLN A 55 1.42 -5.88 9.59
CA GLN A 55 1.94 -4.58 9.21
C GLN A 55 2.97 -4.77 8.10
N ILE A 56 2.71 -4.18 6.94
CA ILE A 56 3.59 -4.21 5.77
C ILE A 56 3.86 -2.79 5.29
N PRO A 57 4.95 -2.52 4.56
CA PRO A 57 5.13 -1.21 3.93
C PRO A 57 3.97 -0.89 2.98
N PHE A 58 3.52 0.36 2.94
CA PHE A 58 2.44 0.83 2.04
C PHE A 58 2.92 0.98 0.60
N LYS A 59 3.56 -0.06 0.05
CA LYS A 59 4.08 -0.11 -1.31
C LYS A 59 3.29 -1.12 -2.11
N ARG A 60 2.54 -0.63 -3.10
CA ARG A 60 1.82 -1.52 -4.02
C ARG A 60 2.79 -2.07 -5.06
N LYS A 61 2.88 -3.39 -5.13
CA LYS A 61 3.61 -4.12 -6.16
C LYS A 61 2.64 -4.57 -7.24
N THR A 62 3.15 -4.77 -8.46
CA THR A 62 2.36 -5.42 -9.51
C THR A 62 2.24 -6.91 -9.16
N TYR A 63 1.00 -7.40 -9.10
CA TYR A 63 0.67 -8.79 -8.82
C TYR A 63 -0.49 -9.18 -9.73
N GLU A 64 -0.28 -10.18 -10.59
CA GLU A 64 -1.27 -10.65 -11.58
C GLU A 64 -1.88 -9.50 -12.42
N GLY A 65 -1.03 -8.59 -12.90
CA GLY A 65 -1.44 -7.45 -13.73
C GLY A 65 -2.10 -6.27 -12.99
N ALA A 66 -2.25 -6.34 -11.66
CA ALA A 66 -2.84 -5.27 -10.85
C ALA A 66 -1.88 -4.79 -9.75
N LYS A 67 -1.95 -3.49 -9.41
CA LYS A 67 -1.21 -2.95 -8.26
C LYS A 67 -1.89 -3.37 -6.95
N ALA A 68 -1.25 -4.25 -6.19
CA ALA A 68 -1.77 -4.81 -4.96
C ALA A 68 -0.78 -4.68 -3.80
N LEU A 69 -1.29 -4.71 -2.58
CA LEU A 69 -0.49 -4.99 -1.38
C LEU A 69 -0.42 -6.50 -1.22
N VAL A 70 0.78 -7.07 -1.38
CA VAL A 70 1.00 -8.51 -1.31
C VAL A 70 1.67 -8.85 0.01
N PHE A 71 1.12 -9.83 0.72
CA PHE A 71 1.69 -10.34 1.97
C PHE A 71 1.39 -11.83 2.11
N GLU A 72 2.04 -12.48 3.08
CA GLU A 72 1.88 -13.90 3.33
C GLU A 72 1.01 -14.12 4.57
N CYS A 73 0.13 -15.11 4.50
CA CYS A 73 -0.65 -15.50 5.66
C CYS A 73 0.26 -16.05 6.77
N ALA A 74 0.08 -15.56 8.00
CA ALA A 74 0.88 -15.99 9.15
C ALA A 74 0.77 -17.50 9.46
N LYS A 75 -0.37 -18.13 9.11
CA LYS A 75 -0.63 -19.55 9.39
C LYS A 75 -0.22 -20.47 8.25
N CYS A 76 -0.73 -20.23 7.04
CA CYS A 76 -0.53 -21.13 5.90
C CYS A 76 0.56 -20.67 4.92
N LYS A 77 1.18 -19.50 5.16
CA LYS A 77 2.23 -18.90 4.32
C LYS A 77 1.84 -18.69 2.85
N LYS A 78 0.55 -18.76 2.52
CA LYS A 78 0.06 -18.44 1.17
C LYS A 78 0.06 -16.93 0.96
N LYS A 79 0.43 -16.52 -0.25
CA LYS A 79 0.41 -15.12 -0.68
C LYS A 79 -1.03 -14.65 -0.86
N ILE A 80 -1.32 -13.47 -0.34
CA ILE A 80 -2.60 -12.79 -0.43
C ILE A 80 -2.32 -11.40 -1.00
N ALA A 81 -3.09 -11.02 -2.03
CA ALA A 81 -2.98 -9.73 -2.68
C ALA A 81 -4.25 -8.91 -2.45
N ILE A 82 -4.11 -7.73 -1.84
CA ILE A 82 -5.20 -6.78 -1.63
C ILE A 82 -5.10 -5.67 -2.67
N THR A 83 -6.07 -5.64 -3.58
CA THR A 83 -6.24 -4.60 -4.60
C THR A 83 -7.29 -3.58 -4.15
N LYS A 84 -7.25 -2.37 -4.75
CA LYS A 84 -8.21 -1.29 -4.45
C LYS A 84 -9.67 -1.66 -4.73
N LYS A 85 -9.89 -2.50 -5.73
CA LYS A 85 -11.18 -3.13 -5.99
C LYS A 85 -10.96 -4.58 -5.62
N LEU A 86 -11.65 -5.09 -4.60
CA LEU A 86 -11.68 -6.51 -4.22
C LEU A 86 -12.34 -7.35 -5.32
N LYS A 87 -11.85 -7.22 -6.56
CA LYS A 87 -12.19 -8.08 -7.67
C LYS A 87 -11.49 -9.41 -7.41
N GLU A 88 -12.14 -10.48 -7.81
CA GLU A 88 -11.52 -11.79 -7.93
C GLU A 88 -10.28 -11.62 -8.84
N ILE A 89 -9.10 -11.67 -8.23
CA ILE A 89 -7.85 -11.83 -8.96
C ILE A 89 -7.84 -13.30 -9.35
N GLY A 90 -8.60 -13.61 -10.41
CA GLY A 90 -8.67 -14.94 -10.99
C GLY A 90 -7.34 -15.23 -11.66
N LYS A 91 -6.74 -16.36 -11.25
CA LYS A 91 -5.56 -17.00 -11.84
C LYS A 91 -5.42 -16.66 -13.32
N LYS A 92 -4.39 -15.90 -13.66
CA LYS A 92 -3.72 -16.08 -14.95
C LYS A 92 -2.36 -16.65 -14.64
N ASP A 93 -2.21 -17.93 -14.94
CA ASP A 93 -0.93 -18.61 -15.02
C ASP A 93 0.04 -17.72 -15.80
N ASP A 94 1.02 -17.14 -15.09
CA ASP A 94 2.12 -16.42 -15.70
C ASP A 94 3.34 -17.35 -15.64
N VAL A 95 3.72 -17.75 -16.84
CA VAL A 95 4.84 -18.62 -17.21
C VAL A 95 6.15 -18.03 -16.65
N PRO A 96 7.06 -18.85 -16.11
CA PRO A 96 8.38 -18.35 -15.68
C PRO A 96 9.15 -17.74 -16.86
N GLU A 97 9.61 -16.50 -16.70
CA GLU A 97 10.65 -15.91 -17.54
C GLU A 97 11.99 -16.52 -17.06
N GLU A 98 12.49 -17.48 -17.84
CA GLU A 98 13.85 -18.02 -17.76
C GLU A 98 14.83 -17.06 -18.45
N ASP A 99 16.01 -16.86 -17.86
CA ASP A 99 17.22 -16.38 -18.54
C ASP A 99 18.19 -17.55 -18.71
#